data_AF-A0A6P0TRI5-F1
#
_entry.id   AF-A0A6P0TRI5-F1
#
_cell.length_a   1.000
_cell.length_b   1.000
_cell.length_c   1.000
_cell.angle_alpha   90.00
_cell.angle_beta   90.00
_cell.angle_gamma   90.00
#
_symmetry.space_group_name_H-M   'P 1'
#
loop_
_entity.id
_entity.type
_entity.pdbx_description
1 polymer ?
#
loop_
_entity_poly.entity_id
_entity_poly.type
_entity_poly.pdbx_seq_one_letter_code
_entity_poly.pdbx_strand_id
1 'polypeptide(L)'
;MSEPRKPQYPVISYNHILSELSVNRKDPCEVIRELISNSYDANASQIQIYPLLQEKGFIFFDNGIGLSETEEINGITPYVAFFSIGKSTKIQGESIGYKCQGSKLCFASKKITIITKCSDELWWRYISIDNPQKNINELFDISSQFDHKPWDSLSELFPTAKAQTKNILKKLNQDFFTTQFNHQGTMIIVEGLEVQDFSSFYSSNEYRKDEWSYLKHYIRFNTRHGDMRILRPNYTGFAKRREVSFRETIGYNDQCQLFLWSMIKYNKYGLEEIKSGYPYLKKPDATEKIKNPAQVSRLDDGNFSGRYCSTFSHEETTYCITLAIDGNRRALNKYPELGRKGYGKSGIKLVDQRGTFISSEGVKICSYNKIFEHPLLENYFILSDKKVQSHYILIVNGSFNVVTNRNSLTDASKQILKDDSFLKHIKKFLDEAQRQLPVFRELIERLNKENQEAKLEAYIDKLDKLKKDIKNRTRFKVNNIEQLKDKWIIQP
;
A
#
# COMPACT_ATOMS: atom_id res chain seq x y z
N MET A 1 30.46 -3.13 52.62
CA MET A 1 29.99 -4.04 51.54
C MET A 1 28.82 -3.36 50.85
N SER A 2 29.01 -2.87 49.63
CA SER A 2 27.96 -2.25 48.82
C SER A 2 27.08 -3.34 48.24
N GLU A 3 25.77 -3.27 48.47
CA GLU A 3 24.80 -4.18 47.86
C GLU A 3 24.95 -4.21 46.33
N PRO A 4 24.85 -5.39 45.69
CA PRO A 4 24.88 -5.47 44.25
C PRO A 4 23.66 -4.74 43.68
N ARG A 5 23.90 -3.70 42.87
CA ARG A 5 22.83 -3.03 42.11
C ARG A 5 22.13 -4.08 41.24
N LYS A 6 20.85 -4.34 41.54
CA LYS A 6 19.98 -5.09 40.63
C LYS A 6 19.97 -4.40 39.27
N PRO A 7 20.19 -5.12 38.16
CA PRO A 7 20.08 -4.54 36.83
C PRO A 7 18.67 -3.95 36.66
N GLN A 8 18.59 -2.64 36.41
CA GLN A 8 17.37 -1.98 35.98
C GLN A 8 17.26 -2.15 34.47
N TYR A 9 16.38 -3.04 34.05
CA TYR A 9 15.99 -3.15 32.65
C TYR A 9 14.94 -2.06 32.36
N PRO A 10 14.99 -1.38 31.20
CA PRO A 10 13.93 -0.47 30.82
C PRO A 10 12.62 -1.24 30.63
N VAL A 11 11.62 -0.95 31.46
CA VAL A 11 10.25 -1.45 31.30
C VAL A 11 9.57 -0.55 30.28
N ILE A 12 9.25 -1.08 29.10
CA ILE A 12 8.58 -0.30 28.07
C ILE A 12 7.11 -0.16 28.47
N SER A 13 6.64 1.07 28.69
CA SER A 13 5.24 1.31 29.05
C SER A 13 4.31 0.94 27.89
N TYR A 14 3.44 -0.04 28.11
CA TYR A 14 2.43 -0.50 27.16
C TYR A 14 1.57 0.66 26.62
N ASN A 15 1.10 1.54 27.51
CA ASN A 15 0.31 2.71 27.16
C ASN A 15 1.09 3.74 26.32
N HIS A 16 2.38 3.90 26.60
CA HIS A 16 3.25 4.78 25.82
C HIS A 16 3.42 4.26 24.38
N ILE A 17 3.63 2.96 24.20
CA ILE A 17 3.73 2.36 22.86
C ILE A 17 2.41 2.50 22.08
N LEU A 18 1.25 2.24 22.72
CA LEU A 18 -0.05 2.43 22.05
C LEU A 18 -0.29 3.88 21.66
N SER A 19 0.09 4.81 22.53
CA SER A 19 0.01 6.24 22.24
C SER A 19 0.88 6.60 21.03
N GLU A 20 2.12 6.13 21.00
CA GLU A 20 3.03 6.36 19.87
C GLU A 20 2.52 5.73 18.56
N LEU A 21 2.02 4.49 18.60
CA LEU A 21 1.46 3.79 17.43
C LEU A 21 0.24 4.52 16.88
N SER A 22 -0.61 5.07 17.75
CA SER A 22 -1.83 5.78 17.36
C SER A 22 -1.56 7.12 16.66
N VAL A 23 -0.55 7.85 17.12
CA VAL A 23 -0.13 9.17 16.60
C VAL A 23 0.67 9.03 15.31
N ASN A 24 1.43 7.93 15.14
CA ASN A 24 2.28 7.70 13.97
C ASN A 24 1.54 7.11 12.74
N ARG A 25 0.21 7.11 12.72
CA ARG A 25 -0.56 6.68 11.54
C ARG A 25 -0.35 7.63 10.37
N LYS A 26 0.27 7.12 9.29
CA LYS A 26 0.46 7.86 8.03
C LYS A 26 -0.81 7.99 7.21
N ASP A 27 -1.67 6.97 7.26
CA ASP A 27 -2.93 6.93 6.53
C ASP A 27 -4.09 6.57 7.49
N PRO A 28 -5.24 7.28 7.41
CA PRO A 28 -6.44 6.97 8.19
C PRO A 28 -6.92 5.53 8.09
N CYS A 29 -6.72 4.88 6.94
CA CYS A 29 -7.19 3.52 6.67
C CYS A 29 -6.15 2.43 6.97
N GLU A 30 -4.98 2.74 7.56
CA GLU A 30 -3.98 1.74 7.94
C GLU A 30 -4.59 0.63 8.82
N VAL A 31 -5.56 0.95 9.68
CA VAL A 31 -6.26 -0.06 10.49
C VAL A 31 -6.90 -1.13 9.61
N ILE A 32 -7.55 -0.74 8.51
CA ILE A 32 -8.20 -1.66 7.58
C ILE A 32 -7.16 -2.48 6.81
N ARG A 33 -6.04 -1.87 6.41
CA ARG A 33 -4.92 -2.60 5.78
C ARG A 33 -4.42 -3.74 6.67
N GLU A 34 -4.31 -3.47 7.96
CA GLU A 34 -3.83 -4.42 8.95
C GLU A 34 -4.83 -5.55 9.23
N LEU A 35 -6.11 -5.21 9.40
CA LEU A 35 -7.15 -6.22 9.59
C LEU A 35 -7.28 -7.13 8.36
N ILE A 36 -7.25 -6.58 7.13
CA ILE A 36 -7.23 -7.38 5.90
C ILE A 36 -6.02 -8.32 5.90
N SER A 37 -4.82 -7.81 6.21
CA SER A 37 -3.62 -8.68 6.24
C SER A 37 -3.79 -9.84 7.22
N ASN A 38 -4.35 -9.58 8.41
CA ASN A 38 -4.58 -10.61 9.42
C ASN A 38 -5.64 -11.63 8.99
N SER A 39 -6.71 -11.20 8.32
CA SER A 39 -7.72 -12.13 7.79
C SER A 39 -7.14 -13.07 6.72
N TYR A 40 -6.24 -12.55 5.86
CA TYR A 40 -5.51 -13.40 4.92
C TYR A 40 -4.57 -14.39 5.63
N ASP A 41 -3.88 -13.95 6.69
CA ASP A 41 -3.04 -14.83 7.52
C ASP A 41 -3.88 -15.88 8.26
N ALA A 42 -5.12 -15.54 8.63
CA ALA A 42 -6.12 -16.43 9.22
C ALA A 42 -6.85 -17.31 8.19
N ASN A 43 -6.38 -17.35 6.94
CA ASN A 43 -6.97 -18.12 5.83
C ASN A 43 -8.45 -17.82 5.56
N ALA A 44 -8.89 -16.59 5.80
CA ALA A 44 -10.25 -16.18 5.49
C ALA A 44 -10.55 -16.29 3.98
N SER A 45 -11.68 -16.90 3.63
CA SER A 45 -12.21 -16.91 2.26
C SER A 45 -13.14 -15.73 1.99
N GLN A 46 -13.63 -15.07 3.04
CA GLN A 46 -14.54 -13.94 2.96
C GLN A 46 -14.23 -12.89 4.04
N ILE A 47 -14.22 -11.62 3.64
CA ILE A 47 -14.08 -10.45 4.50
C ILE A 47 -15.25 -9.51 4.23
N GLN A 48 -15.86 -8.93 5.26
CA GLN A 48 -16.94 -7.94 5.16
C GLN A 48 -16.64 -6.73 6.04
N ILE A 49 -16.77 -5.53 5.49
CA ILE A 49 -16.50 -4.27 6.18
C ILE A 49 -17.77 -3.41 6.18
N TYR A 50 -18.17 -2.95 7.36
CA TYR A 50 -19.35 -2.13 7.58
C TYR A 50 -18.97 -0.81 8.26
N PRO A 51 -18.84 0.30 7.51
CA PRO A 51 -18.56 1.61 8.10
C PRO A 51 -19.70 2.09 9.00
N LEU A 52 -19.37 2.50 10.23
CA LEU A 52 -20.27 3.09 11.22
C LEU A 52 -19.98 4.60 11.30
N LEU A 53 -20.51 5.37 10.33
CA LEU A 53 -20.12 6.76 10.14
C LEU A 53 -20.47 7.67 11.32
N GLN A 54 -21.56 7.38 12.04
CA GLN A 54 -22.02 8.21 13.15
C GLN A 54 -21.30 7.89 14.45
N GLU A 55 -20.96 6.62 14.63
CA GLU A 55 -20.18 6.09 15.74
C GLU A 55 -18.68 6.31 15.50
N LYS A 56 -18.28 6.85 14.33
CA LYS A 56 -16.90 7.08 13.90
C LYS A 56 -16.07 5.80 13.99
N GLY A 57 -16.61 4.72 13.44
CA GLY A 57 -16.13 3.38 13.65
C GLY A 57 -16.45 2.44 12.49
N PHE A 58 -16.25 1.15 12.68
CA PHE A 58 -16.61 0.14 11.70
C PHE A 58 -16.83 -1.22 12.38
N ILE A 59 -17.58 -2.09 11.71
CA ILE A 59 -17.58 -3.53 11.98
C ILE A 59 -16.76 -4.19 10.87
N PHE A 60 -15.79 -5.00 11.25
CA PHE A 60 -14.96 -5.79 10.36
C PHE A 60 -15.19 -7.26 10.68
N PHE A 61 -15.55 -8.07 9.70
CA PHE A 61 -15.77 -9.49 9.85
C PHE A 61 -14.93 -10.28 8.85
N ASP A 62 -14.31 -11.36 9.30
CA ASP A 62 -13.78 -12.40 8.44
C ASP A 62 -14.18 -13.80 8.93
N ASN A 63 -14.22 -14.76 8.00
CA ASN A 63 -14.53 -16.16 8.28
C ASN A 63 -13.26 -17.03 8.40
N GLY A 64 -12.14 -16.43 8.81
CA GLY A 64 -10.90 -17.15 9.08
C GLY A 64 -11.01 -18.08 10.28
N ILE A 65 -9.87 -18.60 10.74
CA ILE A 65 -9.79 -19.62 11.81
C ILE A 65 -10.28 -19.15 13.21
N GLY A 66 -10.58 -17.86 13.38
CA GLY A 66 -10.88 -17.27 14.69
C GLY A 66 -9.64 -17.02 15.55
N LEU A 67 -9.84 -16.56 16.77
CA LEU A 67 -8.81 -16.30 17.78
C LEU A 67 -8.88 -17.35 18.90
N SER A 68 -8.01 -18.37 18.83
CA SER A 68 -7.91 -19.39 19.86
C SER A 68 -7.31 -18.84 21.16
N GLU A 69 -7.87 -19.26 22.30
CA GLU A 69 -7.32 -19.04 23.66
C GLU A 69 -6.52 -20.24 24.19
N THR A 70 -6.53 -21.36 23.49
CA THR A 70 -5.93 -22.63 23.96
C THR A 70 -4.75 -23.08 23.11
N GLU A 71 -4.79 -22.83 21.80
CA GLU A 71 -3.72 -23.21 20.88
C GLU A 71 -2.61 -22.16 20.89
N GLU A 72 -1.43 -22.53 21.37
CA GLU A 72 -0.26 -21.66 21.37
C GLU A 72 0.55 -21.79 20.08
N ILE A 73 0.95 -20.64 19.54
CA ILE A 73 1.88 -20.53 18.42
C ILE A 73 3.02 -19.62 18.87
N ASN A 74 4.25 -20.12 18.87
CA ASN A 74 5.42 -19.42 19.41
C ASN A 74 5.28 -19.00 20.89
N GLY A 75 4.63 -19.85 21.71
CA GLY A 75 4.46 -19.63 23.16
C GLY A 75 3.44 -18.54 23.52
N ILE A 76 2.53 -18.20 22.61
CA ILE A 76 1.40 -17.31 22.86
C ILE A 76 0.19 -17.74 22.01
N THR A 77 -1.01 -17.60 22.56
CA THR A 77 -2.25 -17.90 21.81
C THR A 77 -2.63 -16.73 20.89
N PRO A 78 -3.28 -16.97 19.74
CA PRO A 78 -3.74 -15.91 18.84
C PRO A 78 -4.57 -14.82 19.55
N TYR A 79 -5.43 -15.23 20.49
CA TYR A 79 -6.24 -14.32 21.29
C TYR A 79 -5.37 -13.40 22.15
N VAL A 80 -4.45 -13.95 22.95
CA VAL A 80 -3.56 -13.14 23.81
C VAL A 80 -2.62 -12.29 22.96
N ALA A 81 -2.16 -12.78 21.80
CA ALA A 81 -1.33 -12.03 20.86
C ALA A 81 -2.05 -10.82 20.26
N PHE A 82 -3.38 -10.90 20.07
CA PHE A 82 -4.17 -9.76 19.61
C PHE A 82 -4.09 -8.58 20.59
N PHE A 83 -4.19 -8.87 21.90
CA PHE A 83 -4.12 -7.89 22.99
C PHE A 83 -2.71 -7.60 23.51
N SER A 84 -1.67 -8.28 23.04
CA SER A 84 -0.29 -8.07 23.50
C SER A 84 0.51 -7.17 22.57
N ILE A 85 1.44 -6.37 23.11
CA ILE A 85 2.42 -5.62 22.32
C ILE A 85 3.74 -6.38 22.28
N GLY A 86 4.33 -6.50 21.09
CA GLY A 86 5.65 -7.13 20.91
C GLY A 86 5.63 -8.67 20.96
N LYS A 87 4.48 -9.29 21.24
CA LYS A 87 4.26 -10.74 21.09
C LYS A 87 3.48 -11.02 19.81
N SER A 88 3.83 -12.11 19.13
CA SER A 88 3.33 -12.42 17.79
C SER A 88 3.29 -13.93 17.56
N THR A 89 2.22 -14.40 16.92
CA THR A 89 2.11 -15.76 16.39
C THR A 89 2.70 -15.88 14.99
N LYS A 90 3.13 -14.78 14.35
CA LYS A 90 3.63 -14.77 12.98
C LYS A 90 5.05 -15.32 12.89
N ILE A 91 5.25 -16.27 11.99
CA ILE A 91 6.57 -16.77 11.60
C ILE A 91 7.18 -15.83 10.55
N GLN A 92 8.45 -15.49 10.71
CA GLN A 92 9.15 -14.61 9.78
C GLN A 92 9.22 -15.26 8.38
N GLY A 93 8.79 -14.53 7.34
CA GLY A 93 8.81 -14.99 5.95
C GLY A 93 7.48 -15.54 5.44
N GLU A 94 6.53 -15.88 6.31
CA GLU A 94 5.21 -16.39 5.89
C GLU A 94 4.14 -15.28 5.76
N SER A 95 4.37 -14.14 6.42
CA SER A 95 3.40 -13.06 6.51
C SER A 95 4.07 -11.68 6.61
N ILE A 96 3.35 -10.64 6.20
CA ILE A 96 3.84 -9.25 6.28
C ILE A 96 3.77 -8.76 7.73
N GLY A 97 4.91 -8.27 8.22
CA GLY A 97 5.03 -7.58 9.50
C GLY A 97 4.95 -8.53 10.70
N TYR A 98 6.10 -9.07 11.10
CA TYR A 98 6.24 -10.10 12.14
C TYR A 98 5.99 -9.63 13.58
N LYS A 99 5.93 -8.31 13.85
CA LYS A 99 5.82 -7.76 15.22
C LYS A 99 4.38 -7.65 15.75
N CYS A 100 3.37 -8.00 14.96
CA CYS A 100 1.95 -7.92 15.34
C CYS A 100 1.48 -6.56 15.91
N GLN A 101 2.13 -5.45 15.55
CA GLN A 101 1.80 -4.11 16.07
C GLN A 101 0.66 -3.39 15.32
N GLY A 102 0.29 -3.85 14.11
CA GLY A 102 -0.62 -3.11 13.25
C GLY A 102 -2.10 -3.18 13.66
N SER A 103 -2.60 -4.33 14.13
CA SER A 103 -3.99 -4.43 14.62
C SER A 103 -4.26 -3.59 15.87
N LYS A 104 -3.20 -3.22 16.61
CA LYS A 104 -3.29 -2.41 17.83
C LYS A 104 -3.68 -0.96 17.52
N LEU A 105 -3.63 -0.56 16.25
CA LEU A 105 -4.19 0.71 15.80
C LEU A 105 -5.71 0.80 16.06
N CYS A 106 -6.41 -0.32 16.27
CA CYS A 106 -7.80 -0.34 16.71
C CYS A 106 -7.97 0.17 18.15
N PHE A 107 -6.92 0.16 18.97
CA PHE A 107 -7.00 0.55 20.39
C PHE A 107 -7.04 2.07 20.59
N ALA A 108 -6.69 2.84 19.57
CA ALA A 108 -6.93 4.27 19.53
C ALA A 108 -8.37 4.56 19.13
N SER A 109 -9.28 4.14 20.01
CA SER A 109 -10.73 4.20 19.85
C SER A 109 -11.39 4.39 21.21
N LYS A 110 -12.67 4.78 21.22
CA LYS A 110 -13.46 4.86 22.45
C LYS A 110 -13.83 3.49 22.99
N LYS A 111 -14.02 2.51 22.11
CA LYS A 111 -14.41 1.16 22.47
C LYS A 111 -14.02 0.19 21.37
N ILE A 112 -13.56 -0.98 21.78
CA ILE A 112 -13.35 -2.13 20.90
C ILE A 112 -14.12 -3.33 21.45
N THR A 113 -14.77 -4.05 20.56
CA THR A 113 -15.45 -5.29 20.87
C THR A 113 -15.02 -6.37 19.89
N ILE A 114 -14.75 -7.56 20.40
CA ILE A 114 -14.36 -8.73 19.61
C ILE A 114 -15.38 -9.82 19.86
N ILE A 115 -15.92 -10.37 18.78
CA ILE A 115 -16.66 -11.63 18.77
C ILE A 115 -15.84 -12.59 17.92
N THR A 116 -15.51 -13.76 18.44
CA THR A 116 -14.70 -14.76 17.72
C THR A 116 -15.27 -16.14 17.94
N LYS A 117 -15.02 -17.04 16.99
CA LYS A 117 -15.32 -18.46 17.12
C LYS A 117 -14.26 -19.28 16.40
N CYS A 118 -13.71 -20.27 17.07
CA CYS A 118 -12.87 -21.31 16.46
C CYS A 118 -13.72 -22.53 16.08
N SER A 119 -13.23 -23.33 15.13
CA SER A 119 -13.99 -24.42 14.51
C SER A 119 -14.42 -25.54 15.48
N ASP A 120 -13.69 -25.68 16.58
CA ASP A 120 -13.93 -26.62 17.67
C ASP A 120 -14.87 -26.07 18.76
N GLU A 121 -15.30 -24.82 18.66
CA GLU A 121 -16.12 -24.16 19.66
C GLU A 121 -17.63 -24.27 19.38
N LEU A 122 -18.41 -24.56 20.42
CA LEU A 122 -19.87 -24.55 20.35
C LEU A 122 -20.42 -23.11 20.27
N TRP A 123 -19.84 -22.21 21.06
CA TRP A 123 -20.33 -20.85 21.29
C TRP A 123 -19.30 -19.81 20.85
N TRP A 124 -19.77 -18.60 20.59
CA TRP A 124 -18.86 -17.50 20.32
C TRP A 124 -18.23 -17.04 21.62
N ARG A 125 -16.98 -16.58 21.54
CA ARG A 125 -16.35 -15.79 22.59
C ARG A 125 -16.57 -14.32 22.31
N TYR A 126 -16.71 -13.55 23.38
CA TYR A 126 -16.98 -12.13 23.36
C TYR A 126 -16.17 -11.39 24.42
N ILE A 127 -15.62 -10.24 24.04
CA ILE A 127 -15.08 -9.27 24.98
C ILE A 127 -15.31 -7.85 24.46
N SER A 128 -15.62 -6.93 25.35
CA SER A 128 -15.78 -5.52 25.03
C SER A 128 -14.99 -4.66 26.01
N ILE A 129 -14.15 -3.78 25.48
CA ILE A 129 -13.20 -2.96 26.24
C ILE A 129 -13.43 -1.49 25.89
N ASP A 130 -13.79 -0.70 26.90
CA ASP A 130 -13.85 0.76 26.78
C ASP A 130 -12.45 1.36 26.87
N ASN A 131 -12.21 2.43 26.12
CA ASN A 131 -10.94 3.18 26.03
C ASN A 131 -9.69 2.29 26.06
N PRO A 132 -9.56 1.33 25.13
CA PRO A 132 -8.51 0.31 25.17
C PRO A 132 -7.10 0.89 25.27
N GLN A 133 -6.80 2.04 24.63
CA GLN A 133 -5.51 2.73 24.76
C GLN A 133 -5.11 3.06 26.20
N LYS A 134 -6.07 3.37 27.07
CA LYS A 134 -5.84 3.75 28.48
C LYS A 134 -5.91 2.56 29.42
N ASN A 135 -6.80 1.62 29.10
CA ASN A 135 -7.17 0.54 30.00
C ASN A 135 -6.32 -0.72 29.83
N ILE A 136 -5.98 -1.09 28.58
CA ILE A 136 -5.20 -2.31 28.34
C ILE A 136 -3.76 -2.09 28.80
N ASN A 137 -3.32 -2.93 29.73
CA ASN A 137 -1.96 -2.99 30.25
C ASN A 137 -1.66 -4.43 30.70
N GLU A 138 -0.47 -4.68 31.25
CA GLU A 138 -0.03 -6.04 31.65
C GLU A 138 -0.93 -6.72 32.69
N LEU A 139 -1.71 -5.94 33.46
CA LEU A 139 -2.61 -6.43 34.50
C LEU A 139 -4.09 -6.40 34.07
N PHE A 140 -4.40 -5.94 32.85
CA PHE A 140 -5.77 -5.86 32.39
C PHE A 140 -6.32 -7.26 32.11
N ASP A 141 -7.48 -7.58 32.69
CA ASP A 141 -8.14 -8.86 32.45
C ASP A 141 -8.74 -8.88 31.03
N ILE A 142 -8.16 -9.73 30.19
CA ILE A 142 -8.61 -9.94 28.81
C ILE A 142 -9.47 -11.20 28.67
N SER A 143 -9.89 -11.84 29.76
CA SER A 143 -10.70 -13.05 29.70
C SER A 143 -11.99 -12.84 28.88
N SER A 144 -12.22 -13.68 27.88
CA SER A 144 -13.47 -13.64 27.12
C SER A 144 -14.62 -14.28 27.89
N GLN A 145 -15.84 -13.96 27.44
CA GLN A 145 -17.08 -14.57 27.89
C GLN A 145 -17.68 -15.39 26.76
N PHE A 146 -18.42 -16.46 27.10
CA PHE A 146 -19.20 -17.19 26.11
C PHE A 146 -20.50 -16.45 25.79
N ASP A 147 -20.81 -16.36 24.51
CA ASP A 147 -21.99 -15.73 23.98
C ASP A 147 -22.78 -16.72 23.11
N HIS A 148 -23.99 -17.03 23.57
CA HIS A 148 -24.92 -17.93 22.90
C HIS A 148 -25.81 -17.21 21.87
N LYS A 149 -25.88 -15.87 21.95
CA LYS A 149 -26.73 -15.02 21.12
C LYS A 149 -25.98 -13.74 20.73
N PRO A 150 -24.86 -13.86 19.99
CA PRO A 150 -24.03 -12.70 19.66
C PRO A 150 -24.73 -11.62 18.83
N TRP A 151 -25.84 -11.94 18.16
CA TRP A 151 -26.68 -10.94 17.48
C TRP A 151 -27.44 -10.02 18.46
N ASP A 152 -27.80 -10.52 19.65
CA ASP A 152 -28.42 -9.73 20.71
C ASP A 152 -27.36 -8.82 21.34
N SER A 153 -26.20 -9.38 21.71
CA SER A 153 -25.05 -8.62 22.22
C SER A 153 -24.60 -7.52 21.24
N LEU A 154 -24.52 -7.83 19.94
CA LEU A 154 -24.20 -6.85 18.90
C LEU A 154 -25.25 -5.71 18.85
N SER A 155 -26.53 -6.03 19.02
CA SER A 155 -27.60 -5.03 19.01
C SER A 155 -27.54 -4.14 20.26
N GLU A 156 -27.20 -4.72 21.41
CA GLU A 156 -27.06 -4.02 22.70
C GLU A 156 -25.89 -3.02 22.72
N LEU A 157 -24.85 -3.23 21.90
CA LEU A 157 -23.77 -2.26 21.72
C LEU A 157 -24.28 -0.92 21.14
N PHE A 158 -25.40 -0.93 20.41
CA PHE A 158 -25.95 0.25 19.74
C PHE A 158 -27.40 0.55 20.17
N PRO A 159 -27.65 0.89 21.45
CA PRO A 159 -29.00 1.08 21.98
C PRO A 159 -29.75 2.25 21.30
N THR A 160 -29.01 3.23 20.78
CA THR A 160 -29.53 4.38 20.03
C THR A 160 -29.03 4.41 18.58
N ALA A 161 -28.95 3.24 17.94
CA ALA A 161 -28.51 3.10 16.55
C ALA A 161 -29.27 4.05 15.61
N LYS A 162 -28.55 4.78 14.74
CA LYS A 162 -29.16 5.59 13.69
C LYS A 162 -29.56 4.73 12.49
N ALA A 163 -30.29 5.31 11.53
CA ALA A 163 -30.85 4.56 10.40
C ALA A 163 -29.83 3.72 9.61
N GLN A 164 -28.61 4.24 9.39
CA GLN A 164 -27.53 3.51 8.71
C GLN A 164 -27.07 2.29 9.53
N THR A 165 -26.74 2.49 10.79
CA THR A 165 -26.37 1.43 11.74
C THR A 165 -27.48 0.39 11.89
N LYS A 166 -28.75 0.81 11.97
CA LYS A 166 -29.91 -0.11 12.01
C LYS A 166 -29.96 -1.02 10.77
N ASN A 167 -29.61 -0.53 9.58
CA ASN A 167 -29.58 -1.35 8.38
C ASN A 167 -28.46 -2.39 8.42
N ILE A 168 -27.32 -2.03 8.99
CA ILE A 168 -26.20 -2.95 9.22
C ILE A 168 -26.60 -4.03 10.23
N LEU A 169 -27.20 -3.66 11.36
CA LEU A 169 -27.66 -4.62 12.38
C LEU A 169 -28.73 -5.58 11.85
N LYS A 170 -29.65 -5.10 10.99
CA LYS A 170 -30.60 -5.98 10.29
C LYS A 170 -29.91 -7.01 9.39
N LYS A 171 -28.76 -6.67 8.81
CA LYS A 171 -27.96 -7.59 8.01
C LYS A 171 -27.15 -8.57 8.87
N LEU A 172 -26.63 -8.09 10.00
CA LEU A 172 -25.87 -8.86 10.99
C LEU A 172 -26.81 -9.44 12.07
N ASN A 173 -27.89 -10.09 11.63
CA ASN A 173 -28.92 -10.68 12.48
C ASN A 173 -28.56 -12.14 12.84
N GLN A 174 -29.47 -12.83 13.54
CA GLN A 174 -29.30 -14.25 13.89
C GLN A 174 -28.92 -15.13 12.69
N ASP A 175 -29.58 -14.96 11.53
CA ASP A 175 -29.30 -15.73 10.32
C ASP A 175 -27.84 -15.58 9.86
N PHE A 176 -27.30 -14.36 9.88
CA PHE A 176 -25.89 -14.13 9.59
C PHE A 176 -24.97 -14.94 10.52
N PHE A 177 -25.24 -14.92 11.83
CA PHE A 177 -24.43 -15.65 12.79
C PHE A 177 -24.55 -17.16 12.63
N THR A 178 -25.76 -17.68 12.40
CA THR A 178 -25.99 -19.13 12.28
C THR A 178 -25.66 -19.70 10.90
N THR A 179 -25.42 -18.87 9.88
CA THR A 179 -25.07 -19.33 8.53
C THR A 179 -23.65 -18.95 8.12
N GLN A 180 -23.24 -17.69 8.27
CA GLN A 180 -21.96 -17.18 7.78
C GLN A 180 -20.87 -17.15 8.86
N PHE A 181 -21.25 -16.94 10.13
CA PHE A 181 -20.33 -16.91 11.27
C PHE A 181 -20.48 -18.14 12.20
N ASN A 182 -21.07 -19.23 11.69
CA ASN A 182 -21.44 -20.38 12.52
C ASN A 182 -20.24 -21.26 12.88
N HIS A 183 -19.34 -21.47 11.93
CA HIS A 183 -18.25 -22.43 12.07
C HIS A 183 -17.01 -21.79 12.70
N GLN A 184 -16.55 -20.68 12.13
CA GLN A 184 -15.36 -19.98 12.59
C GLN A 184 -15.37 -18.54 12.06
N GLY A 185 -14.58 -17.68 12.68
CA GLY A 185 -14.34 -16.32 12.20
C GLY A 185 -14.02 -15.34 13.32
N THR A 186 -13.79 -14.10 12.92
CA THR A 186 -13.59 -12.98 13.85
C THR A 186 -14.38 -11.78 13.38
N MET A 187 -15.14 -11.17 14.29
CA MET A 187 -15.78 -9.87 14.13
C MET A 187 -15.14 -8.88 15.11
N ILE A 188 -14.60 -7.79 14.56
CA ILE A 188 -14.01 -6.68 15.32
C ILE A 188 -14.89 -5.46 15.10
N ILE A 189 -15.41 -4.92 16.19
CA ILE A 189 -16.24 -3.72 16.20
C ILE A 189 -15.43 -2.63 16.87
N VAL A 190 -15.25 -1.52 16.16
CA VAL A 190 -14.51 -0.36 16.67
C VAL A 190 -15.45 0.83 16.67
N GLU A 191 -15.55 1.52 17.81
CA GLU A 191 -16.35 2.72 17.98
C GLU A 191 -15.48 3.90 18.42
N GLY A 192 -15.71 5.07 17.83
CA GLY A 192 -14.99 6.30 18.16
C GLY A 192 -13.50 6.22 17.84
N LEU A 193 -13.12 5.66 16.69
CA LEU A 193 -11.75 5.60 16.22
C LEU A 193 -11.15 7.01 16.11
N GLU A 194 -9.95 7.20 16.63
CA GLU A 194 -9.22 8.47 16.60
C GLU A 194 -8.64 8.74 15.20
N VAL A 195 -9.49 9.23 14.31
CA VAL A 195 -9.17 9.64 12.94
C VAL A 195 -9.81 10.99 12.66
N GLN A 196 -9.00 11.95 12.22
CA GLN A 196 -9.51 13.23 11.71
C GLN A 196 -10.29 13.00 10.42
N ASP A 197 -11.43 13.68 10.27
CA ASP A 197 -12.31 13.57 9.11
C ASP A 197 -12.71 12.13 8.75
N PHE A 198 -13.01 11.29 9.77
CA PHE A 198 -13.37 9.87 9.61
C PHE A 198 -14.27 9.59 8.41
N SER A 199 -15.37 10.34 8.25
CA SER A 199 -16.33 10.15 7.17
C SER A 199 -15.73 10.34 5.77
N SER A 200 -14.74 11.20 5.60
CA SER A 200 -14.06 11.42 4.31
C SER A 200 -13.27 10.20 3.85
N PHE A 201 -12.75 9.40 4.79
CA PHE A 201 -11.92 8.23 4.50
C PHE A 201 -12.71 6.92 4.52
N TYR A 202 -13.68 6.79 5.42
CA TYR A 202 -14.42 5.55 5.66
C TYR A 202 -15.79 5.50 5.00
N SER A 203 -16.29 6.61 4.43
CA SER A 203 -17.50 6.56 3.62
C SER A 203 -17.33 5.62 2.44
N SER A 204 -18.29 4.71 2.30
CA SER A 204 -18.41 3.75 1.20
C SER A 204 -19.45 4.16 0.16
N ASN A 205 -20.09 5.33 0.31
CA ASN A 205 -21.13 5.78 -0.59
C ASN A 205 -20.56 6.28 -1.92
N GLU A 206 -20.88 5.57 -3.01
CA GLU A 206 -20.55 5.94 -4.40
C GLU A 206 -21.82 6.09 -5.25
N TYR A 207 -23.01 6.21 -4.63
CA TYR A 207 -24.31 6.24 -5.33
C TYR A 207 -24.37 7.34 -6.40
N ARG A 208 -23.67 8.46 -6.18
CA ARG A 208 -23.54 9.54 -7.18
C ARG A 208 -22.26 9.29 -7.97
N LYS A 209 -22.35 9.29 -9.31
CA LYS A 209 -21.23 8.99 -10.25
C LYS A 209 -19.95 9.82 -10.05
N ASP A 210 -20.03 10.93 -9.32
CA ASP A 210 -18.90 11.81 -9.02
C ASP A 210 -18.27 11.55 -7.64
N GLU A 211 -18.90 10.74 -6.80
CA GLU A 211 -18.43 10.36 -5.46
C GLU A 211 -17.68 9.02 -5.54
N TRP A 212 -16.42 9.02 -5.13
CA TRP A 212 -15.56 7.84 -5.08
C TRP A 212 -15.12 7.59 -3.65
N SER A 213 -15.28 6.37 -3.15
CA SER A 213 -14.91 5.99 -1.79
C SER A 213 -13.39 5.91 -1.66
N TYR A 214 -12.80 6.69 -0.74
CA TYR A 214 -11.38 6.55 -0.40
C TYR A 214 -11.06 5.12 0.01
N LEU A 215 -11.82 4.57 0.95
CA LEU A 215 -11.63 3.23 1.50
C LEU A 215 -11.58 2.14 0.42
N LYS A 216 -12.53 2.15 -0.53
CA LYS A 216 -12.60 1.15 -1.61
C LYS A 216 -11.33 1.15 -2.46
N HIS A 217 -10.81 2.33 -2.80
CA HIS A 217 -9.61 2.44 -3.61
C HIS A 217 -8.35 2.15 -2.78
N TYR A 218 -8.32 2.61 -1.53
CA TYR A 218 -7.21 2.34 -0.60
C TYR A 218 -6.99 0.83 -0.44
N ILE A 219 -8.07 0.06 -0.28
CA ILE A 219 -8.04 -1.41 -0.24
C ILE A 219 -7.32 -1.98 -1.48
N ARG A 220 -7.68 -1.52 -2.68
CA ARG A 220 -7.11 -2.04 -3.93
C ARG A 220 -5.66 -1.62 -4.18
N PHE A 221 -5.23 -0.47 -3.69
CA PHE A 221 -3.88 0.05 -3.95
C PHE A 221 -2.85 -0.31 -2.88
N ASN A 222 -3.27 -0.51 -1.63
CA ASN A 222 -2.36 -0.52 -0.47
C ASN A 222 -2.50 -1.76 0.44
N THR A 223 -3.39 -2.71 0.13
CA THR A 223 -3.64 -3.87 1.00
C THR A 223 -3.34 -5.19 0.29
N ARG A 224 -3.31 -6.28 1.05
CA ARG A 224 -3.14 -7.64 0.50
C ARG A 224 -4.26 -8.04 -0.45
N HIS A 225 -5.46 -7.48 -0.29
CA HIS A 225 -6.54 -7.69 -1.25
C HIS A 225 -6.23 -7.07 -2.63
N GLY A 226 -5.40 -6.02 -2.65
CA GLY A 226 -4.87 -5.36 -3.84
C GLY A 226 -3.59 -6.01 -4.40
N ASP A 227 -3.43 -7.33 -4.27
CA ASP A 227 -2.20 -8.04 -4.61
C ASP A 227 -1.72 -7.76 -6.04
N MET A 228 -0.50 -7.23 -6.15
CA MET A 228 0.12 -6.86 -7.43
C MET A 228 0.38 -8.04 -8.37
N ARG A 229 0.40 -9.26 -7.84
CA ARG A 229 0.65 -10.49 -8.59
C ARG A 229 -0.57 -11.00 -9.33
N ILE A 230 -1.76 -10.51 -9.00
CA ILE A 230 -3.01 -10.90 -9.68
C ILE A 230 -3.10 -10.11 -11.00
N LEU A 231 -2.47 -10.66 -12.05
CA LEU A 231 -2.24 -9.95 -13.31
C LEU A 231 -3.49 -9.82 -14.19
N ARG A 232 -4.43 -10.76 -14.15
CA ARG A 232 -5.65 -10.82 -15.00
C ARG A 232 -5.37 -10.61 -16.50
N PRO A 233 -4.60 -11.49 -17.18
CA PRO A 233 -4.15 -11.34 -18.58
C PRO A 233 -5.22 -10.90 -19.58
N ASN A 234 -6.42 -11.48 -19.50
CA ASN A 234 -7.52 -11.18 -20.41
C ASN A 234 -8.02 -9.74 -20.28
N TYR A 235 -7.92 -9.17 -19.08
CA TYR A 235 -8.36 -7.82 -18.76
C TYR A 235 -7.24 -6.80 -18.95
N THR A 236 -6.03 -7.06 -18.45
CA THR A 236 -4.93 -6.08 -18.37
C THR A 236 -3.96 -6.12 -19.55
N GLY A 237 -3.89 -7.25 -20.27
CA GLY A 237 -2.93 -7.47 -21.35
C GLY A 237 -1.57 -8.02 -20.93
N PHE A 238 -1.37 -8.42 -19.67
CA PHE A 238 -0.19 -9.22 -19.30
C PHE A 238 -0.19 -10.59 -20.02
N ALA A 239 0.99 -11.19 -20.20
CA ALA A 239 1.11 -12.46 -20.91
C ALA A 239 0.57 -13.63 -20.06
N LYS A 240 -0.41 -14.38 -20.59
CA LYS A 240 -1.05 -15.51 -19.87
C LYS A 240 -0.06 -16.55 -19.37
N ARG A 241 0.96 -16.91 -20.18
CA ARG A 241 2.00 -17.87 -19.80
C ARG A 241 2.81 -17.48 -18.56
N ARG A 242 2.92 -16.18 -18.26
CA ARG A 242 3.68 -15.65 -17.12
C ARG A 242 2.84 -15.57 -15.84
N GLU A 243 1.52 -15.63 -15.94
CA GLU A 243 0.64 -15.60 -14.77
C GLU A 243 0.82 -16.85 -13.90
N VAL A 244 1.08 -18.01 -14.50
CA VAL A 244 1.24 -19.29 -13.77
C VAL A 244 2.35 -19.18 -12.72
N SER A 245 3.53 -18.66 -13.10
CA SER A 245 4.66 -18.52 -12.18
C SER A 245 4.42 -17.50 -11.07
N PHE A 246 3.49 -16.56 -11.24
CA PHE A 246 3.10 -15.63 -10.18
C PHE A 246 2.18 -16.30 -9.15
N ARG A 247 1.29 -17.19 -9.61
CA ARG A 247 0.37 -17.97 -8.77
C ARG A 247 1.10 -18.95 -7.85
N GLU A 248 2.25 -19.43 -8.28
CA GLU A 248 3.11 -20.36 -7.53
C GLU A 248 3.94 -19.66 -6.43
N THR A 249 3.91 -18.32 -6.36
CA THR A 249 4.65 -17.60 -5.31
C THR A 249 3.95 -17.65 -3.96
N ILE A 250 4.75 -17.66 -2.89
CA ILE A 250 4.29 -17.77 -1.50
C ILE A 250 3.26 -16.70 -1.19
N GLY A 251 2.16 -17.08 -0.53
CA GLY A 251 1.14 -16.15 -0.07
C GLY A 251 0.25 -15.55 -1.16
N TYR A 252 0.33 -16.01 -2.42
CA TYR A 252 -0.62 -15.66 -3.48
C TYR A 252 -2.02 -16.19 -3.13
N ASN A 253 -3.04 -15.33 -3.19
CA ASN A 253 -4.44 -15.74 -3.01
C ASN A 253 -5.37 -14.78 -3.76
N ASP A 254 -6.02 -15.28 -4.81
CA ASP A 254 -7.02 -14.56 -5.60
C ASP A 254 -8.47 -15.01 -5.32
N GLN A 255 -8.66 -15.95 -4.39
CA GLN A 255 -9.96 -16.58 -4.07
C GLN A 255 -10.70 -15.87 -2.94
N CYS A 256 -9.98 -15.22 -2.02
CA CYS A 256 -10.61 -14.47 -0.92
C CYS A 256 -11.48 -13.33 -1.47
N GLN A 257 -12.75 -13.31 -1.05
CA GLN A 257 -13.71 -12.28 -1.41
C GLN A 257 -13.79 -11.20 -0.34
N LEU A 258 -13.74 -9.92 -0.74
CA LEU A 258 -13.89 -8.80 0.19
C LEU A 258 -15.09 -7.96 -0.20
N PHE A 259 -15.95 -7.68 0.77
CA PHE A 259 -17.16 -6.89 0.59
C PHE A 259 -17.13 -5.63 1.45
N LEU A 260 -17.61 -4.53 0.89
CA LEU A 260 -17.82 -3.27 1.58
C LEU A 260 -19.31 -2.93 1.58
N TRP A 261 -19.86 -2.67 2.76
CA TRP A 261 -21.24 -2.21 2.89
C TRP A 261 -21.37 -0.78 2.38
N SER A 262 -22.24 -0.56 1.40
CA SER A 262 -22.42 0.75 0.75
C SER A 262 -23.88 1.01 0.40
N MET A 263 -24.17 2.24 0.01
CA MET A 263 -25.46 2.61 -0.58
C MET A 263 -25.42 2.34 -2.09
N ILE A 264 -26.06 1.26 -2.52
CA ILE A 264 -26.08 0.82 -3.93
C ILE A 264 -27.12 1.61 -4.73
N LYS A 265 -28.24 1.97 -4.10
CA LYS A 265 -29.27 2.87 -4.65
C LYS A 265 -29.76 3.80 -3.56
N TYR A 266 -30.42 4.89 -3.92
CA TYR A 266 -31.04 5.80 -2.94
C TYR A 266 -31.82 5.01 -1.88
N ASN A 267 -31.43 5.17 -0.60
CA ASN A 267 -31.96 4.46 0.56
C ASN A 267 -31.91 2.91 0.53
N LYS A 268 -31.15 2.31 -0.38
CA LYS A 268 -30.91 0.86 -0.44
C LYS A 268 -29.43 0.56 -0.24
N TYR A 269 -29.14 -0.14 0.84
CA TYR A 269 -27.78 -0.54 1.21
C TYR A 269 -27.56 -2.03 0.93
N GLY A 270 -26.30 -2.40 0.69
CA GLY A 270 -25.90 -3.77 0.47
C GLY A 270 -24.39 -3.95 0.48
N LEU A 271 -23.95 -5.19 0.36
CA LEU A 271 -22.54 -5.53 0.22
C LEU A 271 -22.12 -5.41 -1.24
N GLU A 272 -21.13 -4.57 -1.51
CA GLU A 272 -20.46 -4.49 -2.80
C GLU A 272 -19.11 -5.19 -2.73
N GLU A 273 -18.87 -6.10 -3.68
CA GLU A 273 -17.58 -6.79 -3.78
C GLU A 273 -16.49 -5.81 -4.26
N ILE A 274 -15.39 -5.75 -3.51
CA ILE A 274 -14.14 -5.14 -3.96
C ILE A 274 -13.37 -6.23 -4.72
N LYS A 275 -12.98 -5.93 -5.95
CA LYS A 275 -12.26 -6.91 -6.78
C LYS A 275 -10.83 -7.06 -6.31
N SER A 276 -10.42 -8.31 -6.09
CA SER A 276 -9.05 -8.68 -5.74
C SER A 276 -8.05 -8.29 -6.83
N GLY A 277 -6.82 -8.02 -6.41
CA GLY A 277 -5.70 -7.69 -7.29
C GLY A 277 -5.51 -6.20 -7.52
N TYR A 278 -4.25 -5.86 -7.79
CA TYR A 278 -3.86 -4.48 -8.04
C TYR A 278 -4.59 -3.91 -9.27
N PRO A 279 -5.05 -2.65 -9.21
CA PRO A 279 -5.87 -2.04 -10.25
C PRO A 279 -5.03 -1.61 -11.47
N TYR A 280 -4.38 -2.54 -12.17
CA TYR A 280 -3.80 -2.21 -13.48
C TYR A 280 -4.88 -1.82 -14.48
N LEU A 281 -4.58 -0.87 -15.37
CA LEU A 281 -5.52 -0.48 -16.42
C LEU A 281 -5.83 -1.66 -17.35
N LYS A 282 -7.09 -1.70 -17.79
CA LYS A 282 -7.56 -2.57 -18.85
C LYS A 282 -6.69 -2.39 -20.11
N LYS A 283 -6.45 -3.49 -20.83
CA LYS A 283 -5.88 -3.41 -22.18
C LYS A 283 -6.75 -2.50 -23.06
N PRO A 284 -6.16 -1.70 -23.95
CA PRO A 284 -6.92 -0.85 -24.85
C PRO A 284 -7.97 -1.64 -25.64
N ASP A 285 -9.15 -1.07 -25.81
CA ASP A 285 -10.16 -1.59 -26.72
C ASP A 285 -10.07 -0.93 -28.10
N ALA A 286 -10.87 -1.43 -29.07
CA ALA A 286 -10.84 -0.97 -30.45
C ALA A 286 -11.23 0.52 -30.64
N THR A 287 -11.89 1.12 -29.65
CA THR A 287 -12.29 2.54 -29.69
C THR A 287 -11.17 3.47 -29.22
N GLU A 288 -10.17 2.93 -28.53
CA GLU A 288 -9.05 3.69 -28.02
C GLU A 288 -8.03 3.95 -29.12
N LYS A 289 -7.84 5.23 -29.49
CA LYS A 289 -6.75 5.64 -30.39
C LYS A 289 -5.42 5.53 -29.66
N ILE A 290 -4.78 4.37 -29.76
CA ILE A 290 -3.47 4.09 -29.20
C ILE A 290 -2.38 4.47 -30.20
N LYS A 291 -1.41 5.26 -29.74
CA LYS A 291 -0.20 5.62 -30.51
C LYS A 291 1.01 5.18 -29.71
N ASN A 292 2.06 4.69 -30.36
CA ASN A 292 3.30 4.39 -29.68
C ASN A 292 4.07 5.68 -29.29
N PRO A 293 5.02 5.61 -28.35
CA PRO A 293 5.81 6.76 -27.94
C PRO A 293 6.54 7.47 -29.08
N ALA A 294 6.96 6.80 -30.15
CA ALA A 294 7.59 7.49 -31.29
C ALA A 294 6.59 8.34 -32.13
N GLN A 295 5.28 8.07 -32.03
CA GLN A 295 4.25 8.66 -32.88
C GLN A 295 3.54 9.88 -32.28
N VAL A 296 3.81 10.22 -31.02
CA VAL A 296 3.19 11.35 -30.33
C VAL A 296 4.04 12.62 -30.48
N SER A 297 3.45 13.81 -30.44
CA SER A 297 4.24 15.05 -30.47
C SER A 297 4.94 15.29 -29.14
N ARG A 298 4.27 15.01 -28.02
CA ARG A 298 4.78 15.07 -26.66
C ARG A 298 4.45 13.79 -25.91
N LEU A 299 5.40 13.28 -25.11
CA LEU A 299 5.17 12.09 -24.28
C LEU A 299 4.03 12.28 -23.25
N ASP A 300 3.86 13.50 -22.74
CA ASP A 300 2.75 13.86 -21.84
C ASP A 300 1.37 13.61 -22.44
N ASP A 301 1.24 13.79 -23.76
CA ASP A 301 -0.01 13.54 -24.50
C ASP A 301 -0.15 12.07 -24.92
N GLY A 302 0.78 11.22 -24.49
CA GLY A 302 0.87 9.81 -24.80
C GLY A 302 -0.36 9.02 -24.37
N ASN A 303 -1.03 8.41 -25.35
CA ASN A 303 -2.02 7.36 -25.14
C ASN A 303 -1.45 6.02 -25.65
N PHE A 304 -0.41 5.52 -24.98
CA PHE A 304 0.17 4.20 -25.22
C PHE A 304 -0.08 3.26 -24.05
N SER A 305 0.02 1.96 -24.31
CA SER A 305 -0.11 0.90 -23.31
C SER A 305 0.87 -0.24 -23.62
N GLY A 306 1.52 -0.78 -22.60
CA GLY A 306 2.40 -1.94 -22.70
C GLY A 306 2.47 -2.69 -21.38
N ARG A 307 2.68 -4.02 -21.43
CA ARG A 307 2.72 -4.90 -20.25
C ARG A 307 3.86 -5.90 -20.37
N TYR A 308 4.75 -5.95 -19.39
CA TYR A 308 5.77 -7.00 -19.25
C TYR A 308 5.75 -7.56 -17.84
N CYS A 309 6.03 -8.85 -17.70
CA CYS A 309 6.19 -9.46 -16.39
C CYS A 309 7.10 -10.69 -16.48
N SER A 310 7.81 -10.98 -15.39
CA SER A 310 8.62 -12.18 -15.24
C SER A 310 8.83 -12.47 -13.76
N THR A 311 9.23 -13.70 -13.47
CA THR A 311 9.79 -14.10 -12.19
C THR A 311 11.29 -14.38 -12.33
N PHE A 312 12.00 -14.37 -11.21
CA PHE A 312 13.38 -14.85 -11.10
C PHE A 312 13.64 -15.32 -9.67
N SER A 313 14.60 -16.22 -9.50
CA SER A 313 15.02 -16.69 -8.18
C SER A 313 16.32 -15.99 -7.75
N HIS A 314 16.41 -15.63 -6.48
CA HIS A 314 17.61 -15.09 -5.85
C HIS A 314 17.60 -15.48 -4.36
N GLU A 315 18.70 -16.08 -3.89
CA GLU A 315 18.83 -16.58 -2.50
C GLU A 315 17.60 -17.38 -2.04
N GLU A 316 17.24 -18.42 -2.81
CA GLU A 316 16.10 -19.32 -2.56
C GLU A 316 14.70 -18.67 -2.60
N THR A 317 14.63 -17.35 -2.76
CA THR A 317 13.38 -16.60 -2.86
C THR A 317 13.00 -16.36 -4.32
N THR A 318 11.73 -16.59 -4.65
CA THR A 318 11.19 -16.24 -5.98
C THR A 318 10.65 -14.82 -5.96
N TYR A 319 11.23 -13.95 -6.78
CA TYR A 319 10.81 -12.58 -6.98
C TYR A 319 9.95 -12.45 -8.22
N CYS A 320 8.99 -11.52 -8.17
CA CYS A 320 8.12 -11.14 -9.28
C CYS A 320 8.43 -9.70 -9.71
N ILE A 321 8.51 -9.44 -11.01
CA ILE A 321 8.61 -8.08 -11.56
C ILE A 321 7.49 -7.86 -12.55
N THR A 322 6.80 -6.74 -12.41
CA THR A 322 5.81 -6.26 -13.39
C THR A 322 6.17 -4.88 -13.88
N LEU A 323 6.01 -4.66 -15.18
CA LEU A 323 6.13 -3.38 -15.85
C LEU A 323 4.81 -3.09 -16.57
N ALA A 324 4.07 -2.09 -16.10
CA ALA A 324 2.90 -1.55 -16.77
C ALA A 324 3.23 -0.17 -17.32
N ILE A 325 3.25 -0.05 -18.65
CA ILE A 325 3.45 1.23 -19.32
C ILE A 325 2.08 1.75 -19.68
N ASP A 326 1.73 2.93 -19.18
CA ASP A 326 0.53 3.64 -19.59
C ASP A 326 0.95 5.09 -19.81
N GLY A 327 0.79 5.62 -21.02
CA GLY A 327 1.14 7.02 -21.27
C GLY A 327 0.42 7.97 -20.31
N ASN A 328 1.01 9.14 -20.03
CA ASN A 328 0.53 10.04 -18.99
C ASN A 328 -0.94 10.44 -19.23
N ARG A 329 -1.29 10.80 -20.47
CA ARG A 329 -2.68 11.06 -20.88
C ARG A 329 -3.59 9.85 -20.70
N ARG A 330 -3.12 8.63 -21.02
CA ARG A 330 -3.88 7.40 -20.77
C ARG A 330 -4.19 7.24 -19.29
N ALA A 331 -3.17 7.32 -18.44
CA ALA A 331 -3.31 7.14 -17.00
C ALA A 331 -4.29 8.17 -16.41
N LEU A 332 -4.17 9.45 -16.77
CA LEU A 332 -5.08 10.53 -16.34
C LEU A 332 -6.54 10.32 -16.74
N ASN A 333 -6.78 9.64 -17.87
CA ASN A 333 -8.13 9.41 -18.38
C ASN A 333 -8.75 8.12 -17.83
N LYS A 334 -7.94 7.09 -17.60
CA LYS A 334 -8.39 5.73 -17.32
C LYS A 334 -8.24 5.30 -15.86
N TYR A 335 -7.61 6.12 -15.03
CA TYR A 335 -7.74 6.12 -13.57
C TYR A 335 -8.63 7.30 -13.10
N PRO A 336 -9.94 7.31 -13.45
CA PRO A 336 -10.82 8.43 -13.12
C PRO A 336 -10.96 8.70 -11.62
N GLU A 337 -10.74 7.69 -10.78
CA GLU A 337 -10.79 7.76 -9.32
C GLU A 337 -9.60 8.52 -8.71
N LEU A 338 -8.46 8.57 -9.42
CA LEU A 338 -7.21 9.11 -8.89
C LEU A 338 -7.10 10.62 -9.16
N GLY A 339 -6.60 11.36 -8.17
CA GLY A 339 -6.45 12.82 -8.26
C GLY A 339 -5.46 13.27 -9.33
N ARG A 340 -5.86 14.27 -10.12
CA ARG A 340 -5.09 14.80 -11.27
C ARG A 340 -4.04 15.85 -10.89
N LYS A 341 -4.25 16.62 -9.80
CA LYS A 341 -3.34 17.61 -9.18
C LYS A 341 -4.06 18.27 -7.98
N GLY A 342 -3.55 18.09 -6.76
CA GLY A 342 -3.98 18.84 -5.57
C GLY A 342 -5.20 18.30 -4.82
N TYR A 343 -6.32 18.07 -5.50
CA TYR A 343 -7.55 17.52 -4.90
C TYR A 343 -7.96 16.24 -5.62
N GLY A 344 -8.00 15.11 -4.90
CA GLY A 344 -8.37 13.81 -5.45
C GLY A 344 -9.88 13.56 -5.37
N LYS A 345 -10.47 12.95 -6.40
CA LYS A 345 -11.89 12.54 -6.36
C LYS A 345 -12.14 11.50 -5.27
N SER A 346 -11.24 10.51 -5.17
CA SER A 346 -11.22 9.53 -4.07
C SER A 346 -10.30 9.94 -2.92
N GLY A 347 -9.56 11.05 -3.01
CA GLY A 347 -8.48 11.41 -2.09
C GLY A 347 -7.11 10.74 -2.36
N ILE A 348 -7.04 9.70 -3.19
CA ILE A 348 -5.77 9.05 -3.60
C ILE A 348 -5.21 9.74 -4.85
N LYS A 349 -3.92 10.11 -4.85
CA LYS A 349 -3.31 10.84 -5.98
C LYS A 349 -2.74 9.87 -7.00
N LEU A 350 -2.89 10.20 -8.29
CA LEU A 350 -2.32 9.40 -9.38
C LEU A 350 -0.79 9.33 -9.25
N VAL A 351 -0.13 10.45 -8.97
CA VAL A 351 1.34 10.53 -8.90
C VAL A 351 1.96 9.57 -7.87
N ASP A 352 1.22 9.23 -6.81
CA ASP A 352 1.68 8.31 -5.76
C ASP A 352 1.54 6.82 -6.16
N GLN A 353 0.91 6.56 -7.30
CA GLN A 353 0.66 5.23 -7.87
C GLN A 353 1.52 4.96 -9.13
N ARG A 354 2.47 5.84 -9.45
CA ARG A 354 3.29 5.81 -10.67
C ARG A 354 4.78 5.79 -10.35
N GLY A 355 5.58 5.21 -11.24
CA GLY A 355 7.02 5.02 -11.05
C GLY A 355 7.40 3.63 -10.52
N THR A 356 8.52 3.54 -9.82
CA THR A 356 9.08 2.27 -9.32
C THR A 356 8.76 2.03 -7.86
N PHE A 357 8.21 0.85 -7.56
CA PHE A 357 7.80 0.44 -6.22
C PHE A 357 8.37 -0.92 -5.82
N ILE A 358 8.60 -1.06 -4.52
CA ILE A 358 8.87 -2.35 -3.88
C ILE A 358 7.59 -2.81 -3.20
N SER A 359 7.25 -4.07 -3.44
CA SER A 359 6.15 -4.77 -2.77
C SER A 359 6.69 -5.94 -1.97
N SER A 360 6.05 -6.22 -0.85
CA SER A 360 6.33 -7.41 -0.03
C SER A 360 5.07 -8.26 0.00
N GLU A 361 5.20 -9.55 -0.33
CA GLU A 361 4.10 -10.53 -0.39
C GLU A 361 2.83 -10.01 -1.09
N GLY A 362 3.01 -9.34 -2.23
CA GLY A 362 1.93 -8.80 -3.06
C GLY A 362 1.48 -7.38 -2.68
N VAL A 363 1.86 -6.87 -1.51
CA VAL A 363 1.46 -5.56 -1.00
C VAL A 363 2.49 -4.50 -1.34
N LYS A 364 2.05 -3.42 -1.99
CA LYS A 364 2.90 -2.27 -2.28
C LYS A 364 3.35 -1.57 -0.99
N ILE A 365 4.66 -1.43 -0.80
CA ILE A 365 5.25 -0.87 0.43
C ILE A 365 5.69 0.58 0.21
N CYS A 366 6.60 0.81 -0.73
CA CYS A 366 7.17 2.15 -0.94
C CYS A 366 7.72 2.34 -2.35
N SER A 367 7.86 3.60 -2.77
CA SER A 367 8.62 3.94 -3.98
C SER A 367 10.13 3.72 -3.74
N TYR A 368 10.85 3.24 -4.76
CA TYR A 368 12.29 2.99 -4.68
C TYR A 368 13.01 3.28 -6.01
N ASN A 369 12.99 4.55 -6.41
CA ASN A 369 13.64 4.98 -7.66
C ASN A 369 15.18 4.91 -7.62
N LYS A 370 15.77 4.88 -6.42
CA LYS A 370 17.22 4.77 -6.22
C LYS A 370 17.84 3.51 -6.85
N ILE A 371 17.04 2.51 -7.18
CA ILE A 371 17.51 1.32 -7.88
C ILE A 371 18.22 1.66 -9.20
N PHE A 372 17.76 2.69 -9.91
CA PHE A 372 18.33 3.11 -11.19
C PHE A 372 19.58 3.98 -11.06
N GLU A 373 19.96 4.39 -9.85
CA GLU A 373 21.22 5.12 -9.61
C GLU A 373 22.43 4.17 -9.65
N HIS A 374 22.19 2.86 -9.67
CA HIS A 374 23.24 1.86 -9.70
C HIS A 374 23.89 1.73 -11.10
N PRO A 375 25.24 1.63 -11.22
CA PRO A 375 25.94 1.57 -12.50
C PRO A 375 25.45 0.45 -13.45
N LEU A 376 25.08 -0.72 -12.92
CA LEU A 376 24.54 -1.83 -13.72
C LEU A 376 23.25 -1.49 -14.48
N LEU A 377 22.53 -0.45 -14.05
CA LEU A 377 21.27 0.00 -14.64
C LEU A 377 21.40 1.37 -15.34
N GLU A 378 22.62 1.79 -15.69
CA GLU A 378 22.86 3.11 -16.32
C GLU A 378 21.99 3.38 -17.55
N ASN A 379 21.75 2.36 -18.39
CA ASN A 379 20.91 2.45 -19.59
C ASN A 379 19.45 2.82 -19.28
N TYR A 380 19.03 2.60 -18.03
CA TYR A 380 17.70 2.86 -17.51
C TYR A 380 17.67 3.98 -16.48
N PHE A 381 18.77 4.71 -16.28
CA PHE A 381 18.88 5.80 -15.31
C PHE A 381 17.74 6.83 -15.45
N ILE A 382 17.29 7.09 -16.68
CA ILE A 382 16.22 8.05 -16.99
C ILE A 382 14.89 7.71 -16.31
N LEU A 383 14.66 6.44 -15.95
CA LEU A 383 13.47 6.01 -15.20
C LEU A 383 13.46 6.55 -13.75
N SER A 384 14.61 6.98 -13.21
CA SER A 384 14.66 7.63 -11.89
C SER A 384 14.00 9.02 -11.87
N ASP A 385 13.85 9.67 -13.02
CA ASP A 385 13.31 11.03 -13.12
C ASP A 385 11.80 11.06 -12.78
N LYS A 386 11.41 11.96 -11.87
CA LYS A 386 10.02 12.15 -11.45
C LYS A 386 9.08 12.49 -12.61
N LYS A 387 9.54 13.21 -13.64
CA LYS A 387 8.71 13.53 -14.82
C LYS A 387 8.35 12.27 -15.60
N VAL A 388 9.30 11.34 -15.68
CA VAL A 388 9.19 10.08 -16.43
C VAL A 388 8.26 9.09 -15.74
N GLN A 389 8.24 9.08 -14.41
CA GLN A 389 7.42 8.16 -13.61
C GLN A 389 5.95 8.20 -13.98
N SER A 390 5.43 9.33 -14.48
CA SER A 390 4.04 9.44 -14.96
C SER A 390 3.67 8.43 -16.05
N HIS A 391 4.63 7.88 -16.80
CA HIS A 391 4.41 6.99 -17.95
C HIS A 391 4.41 5.49 -17.62
N TYR A 392 4.79 5.09 -16.40
CA TYR A 392 4.89 3.67 -16.07
C TYR A 392 4.63 3.35 -14.61
N ILE A 393 4.47 2.06 -14.33
CA ILE A 393 4.49 1.45 -13.02
C ILE A 393 5.43 0.24 -13.12
N LEU A 394 6.52 0.24 -12.36
CA LEU A 394 7.43 -0.90 -12.21
C LEU A 394 7.31 -1.38 -10.78
N ILE A 395 6.92 -2.64 -10.58
CA ILE A 395 6.80 -3.20 -9.23
C ILE A 395 7.70 -4.43 -9.12
N VAL A 396 8.63 -4.38 -8.17
CA VAL A 396 9.45 -5.53 -7.75
C VAL A 396 8.86 -6.09 -6.47
N ASN A 397 8.46 -7.35 -6.50
CA ASN A 397 7.83 -8.04 -5.39
C ASN A 397 8.68 -9.24 -4.94
N GLY A 398 8.77 -9.44 -3.64
CA GLY A 398 9.41 -10.59 -3.00
C GLY A 398 9.31 -10.49 -1.49
N SER A 399 10.08 -11.30 -0.77
CA SER A 399 10.04 -11.35 0.70
C SER A 399 10.91 -10.26 1.32
N PHE A 400 10.46 -9.01 1.22
CA PHE A 400 11.16 -7.87 1.83
C PHE A 400 10.67 -7.59 3.25
N ASN A 401 11.62 -7.47 4.17
CA ASN A 401 11.38 -7.04 5.54
C ASN A 401 11.08 -5.53 5.57
N VAL A 402 10.03 -5.18 6.31
CA VAL A 402 9.57 -3.79 6.49
C VAL A 402 9.81 -3.31 7.92
N VAL A 403 10.02 -2.00 8.07
CA VAL A 403 10.07 -1.38 9.41
C VAL A 403 8.65 -1.27 9.98
N THR A 404 8.52 -0.91 11.27
CA THR A 404 7.22 -0.85 11.98
C THR A 404 6.14 -0.04 11.27
N ASN A 405 6.50 1.04 10.57
CA ASN A 405 5.52 1.87 9.84
C ASN A 405 5.02 1.26 8.52
N ARG A 406 5.55 0.08 8.10
CA ARG A 406 5.18 -0.72 6.91
C ARG A 406 5.13 0.00 5.57
N ASN A 407 5.74 1.18 5.53
CA ASN A 407 5.83 2.06 4.38
C ASN A 407 7.30 2.33 4.02
N SER A 408 8.21 1.51 4.56
CA SER A 408 9.66 1.60 4.34
C SER A 408 10.31 0.24 4.61
N LEU A 409 11.40 -0.02 3.91
CA LEU A 409 12.18 -1.24 4.02
C LEU A 409 13.16 -1.18 5.19
N THR A 410 13.47 -2.33 5.77
CA THR A 410 14.61 -2.47 6.68
C THR A 410 15.93 -2.31 5.92
N ASP A 411 17.03 -2.08 6.64
CA ASP A 411 18.33 -1.95 5.98
C ASP A 411 18.79 -3.25 5.33
N ALA A 412 18.47 -4.42 5.92
CA ALA A 412 18.72 -5.73 5.29
C ALA A 412 18.05 -5.83 3.91
N SER A 413 16.77 -5.47 3.80
CA SER A 413 16.07 -5.49 2.51
C SER A 413 16.58 -4.43 1.52
N LYS A 414 17.09 -3.29 2.01
CA LYS A 414 17.77 -2.32 1.13
C LYS A 414 19.11 -2.86 0.61
N GLN A 415 19.80 -3.73 1.34
CA GLN A 415 21.05 -4.34 0.86
C GLN A 415 20.79 -5.29 -0.31
N ILE A 416 19.72 -6.11 -0.25
CA ILE A 416 19.30 -6.95 -1.38
C ILE A 416 19.10 -6.08 -2.65
N LEU A 417 18.45 -4.93 -2.51
CA LEU A 417 18.20 -4.00 -3.63
C LEU A 417 19.45 -3.25 -4.11
N LYS A 418 20.60 -3.42 -3.46
CA LYS A 418 21.91 -2.88 -3.86
C LYS A 418 22.87 -3.98 -4.31
N ASP A 419 22.49 -5.24 -4.17
CA ASP A 419 23.33 -6.38 -4.53
C ASP A 419 23.46 -6.50 -6.06
N ASP A 420 24.68 -6.63 -6.54
CA ASP A 420 24.99 -6.72 -7.97
C ASP A 420 24.32 -7.93 -8.65
N SER A 421 24.27 -9.08 -7.97
CA SER A 421 23.65 -10.28 -8.50
C SER A 421 22.14 -10.14 -8.59
N PHE A 422 21.50 -9.51 -7.60
CA PHE A 422 20.08 -9.17 -7.66
C PHE A 422 19.81 -8.18 -8.80
N LEU A 423 20.61 -7.11 -8.91
CA LEU A 423 20.44 -6.08 -9.93
C LEU A 423 20.70 -6.60 -11.35
N LYS A 424 21.54 -7.63 -11.54
CA LYS A 424 21.66 -8.33 -12.83
C LYS A 424 20.34 -8.95 -13.29
N HIS A 425 19.51 -9.47 -12.38
CA HIS A 425 18.17 -9.96 -12.72
C HIS A 425 17.23 -8.84 -13.13
N ILE A 426 17.25 -7.71 -12.41
CA ILE A 426 16.47 -6.51 -12.78
C ILE A 426 16.89 -5.99 -14.16
N LYS A 427 18.20 -5.92 -14.42
CA LYS A 427 18.75 -5.52 -15.70
C LYS A 427 18.28 -6.45 -16.82
N LYS A 428 18.43 -7.76 -16.63
CA LYS A 428 17.97 -8.77 -17.60
C LYS A 428 16.48 -8.62 -17.91
N PHE A 429 15.65 -8.39 -16.89
CA PHE A 429 14.23 -8.12 -17.08
C PHE A 429 13.97 -6.89 -17.96
N LEU A 430 14.65 -5.77 -17.69
CA LEU A 430 14.49 -4.53 -18.45
C LEU A 430 15.02 -4.67 -19.89
N ASP A 431 16.16 -5.33 -20.09
CA ASP A 431 16.73 -5.62 -21.41
C ASP A 431 15.76 -6.49 -22.24
N GLU A 432 15.18 -7.52 -21.63
CA GLU A 432 14.18 -8.36 -22.27
C GLU A 432 12.89 -7.59 -22.57
N ALA A 433 12.44 -6.73 -21.65
CA ALA A 433 11.28 -5.88 -21.85
C ALA A 433 11.52 -4.93 -23.04
N GLN A 434 12.70 -4.32 -23.13
CA GLN A 434 13.04 -3.40 -24.22
C GLN A 434 13.09 -4.13 -25.56
N ARG A 435 13.60 -5.36 -25.59
CA ARG A 435 13.60 -6.19 -26.80
C ARG A 435 12.20 -6.62 -27.24
N GLN A 436 11.34 -7.00 -26.30
CA GLN A 436 10.03 -7.62 -26.60
C GLN A 436 8.87 -6.63 -26.69
N LEU A 437 8.98 -5.45 -26.07
CA LEU A 437 7.93 -4.43 -26.08
C LEU A 437 8.38 -3.19 -26.85
N PRO A 438 7.89 -3.00 -28.10
CA PRO A 438 8.18 -1.80 -28.89
C PRO A 438 7.83 -0.50 -28.13
N VAL A 439 6.70 -0.49 -27.41
CA VAL A 439 6.29 0.65 -26.60
C VAL A 439 7.32 1.01 -25.53
N PHE A 440 7.97 0.03 -24.89
CA PHE A 440 8.99 0.31 -23.89
C PHE A 440 10.28 0.83 -24.53
N ARG A 441 10.71 0.18 -25.62
CA ARG A 441 11.89 0.60 -26.38
C ARG A 441 11.79 2.02 -26.87
N GLU A 442 10.70 2.35 -27.57
CA GLU A 442 10.47 3.69 -28.09
C GLU A 442 10.36 4.73 -26.96
N LEU A 443 9.79 4.37 -25.80
CA LEU A 443 9.74 5.26 -24.64
C LEU A 443 11.15 5.57 -24.12
N ILE A 444 11.98 4.56 -23.90
CA ILE A 444 13.36 4.75 -23.39
C ILE A 444 14.21 5.54 -24.39
N GLU A 445 14.18 5.19 -25.68
CA GLU A 445 14.91 5.89 -26.73
C GLU A 445 14.54 7.37 -26.78
N ARG A 446 13.23 7.66 -26.74
CA ARG A 446 12.73 9.02 -26.79
C ARG A 446 13.08 9.82 -25.55
N LEU A 447 12.94 9.24 -24.36
CA LEU A 447 13.31 9.89 -23.10
C LEU A 447 14.80 10.22 -23.04
N ASN A 448 15.66 9.30 -23.48
CA ASN A 448 17.09 9.54 -23.55
C ASN A 448 17.44 10.66 -24.55
N LYS A 449 16.77 10.70 -25.71
CA LYS A 449 16.92 11.77 -26.69
C LYS A 449 16.50 13.13 -26.12
N GLU A 450 15.29 13.24 -25.57
CA GLU A 450 14.76 14.47 -24.98
C GLU A 450 15.66 14.97 -23.81
N ASN A 451 16.24 14.07 -23.02
CA ASN A 451 17.18 14.41 -21.95
C ASN A 451 18.53 14.91 -22.49
N GLN A 452 19.07 14.32 -23.55
CA GLN A 452 20.29 14.79 -24.20
C GLN A 452 20.12 16.18 -24.81
N GLU A 453 18.99 16.41 -25.49
CA GLU A 453 18.63 17.72 -26.06
C GLU A 453 18.52 18.78 -24.95
N ALA A 454 17.81 18.49 -23.85
CA ALA A 454 17.69 19.41 -22.71
C ALA A 454 19.05 19.75 -22.05
N LYS A 455 19.96 18.77 -21.94
CA LYS A 455 21.32 19.02 -21.43
C LYS A 455 22.13 19.91 -22.38
N LEU A 456 21.97 19.72 -23.69
CA LEU A 456 22.65 20.54 -24.69
C LEU A 456 22.12 21.98 -24.68
N GLU A 457 20.81 22.18 -24.61
CA GLU A 457 20.18 23.49 -24.48
C GLU A 457 20.66 24.21 -23.21
N ALA A 458 20.64 23.54 -22.05
CA ALA A 458 21.14 24.12 -20.81
C ALA A 458 22.63 24.51 -20.87
N TYR A 459 23.44 23.75 -21.61
CA TYR A 459 24.84 24.08 -21.83
C TYR A 459 25.00 25.31 -22.74
N ILE A 460 24.22 25.40 -23.82
CA ILE A 460 24.19 26.56 -24.72
C ILE A 460 23.77 27.81 -23.96
N ASP A 461 22.69 27.74 -23.18
CA ASP A 461 22.20 28.86 -22.36
C ASP A 461 23.26 29.33 -21.36
N LYS A 462 23.96 28.40 -20.70
CA LYS A 462 25.05 28.72 -19.78
C LYS A 462 26.21 29.40 -20.51
N LEU A 463 26.54 28.95 -21.71
CA LEU A 463 27.61 29.50 -22.54
C LEU A 463 27.24 30.89 -23.06
N ASP A 464 25.99 31.12 -23.47
CA ASP A 464 25.50 32.42 -23.89
C ASP A 464 25.41 33.42 -22.74
N LYS A 465 25.03 32.96 -21.54
CA LYS A 465 25.09 33.77 -20.33
C LYS A 465 26.52 34.18 -20.01
N LEU A 466 27.48 33.24 -20.04
CA LEU A 466 28.91 33.53 -19.88
C LEU A 466 29.43 34.52 -20.91
N LYS A 467 29.04 34.39 -22.19
CA LYS A 467 29.42 35.34 -23.25
C LYS A 467 28.86 36.73 -23.00
N LYS A 468 27.59 36.85 -22.60
CA LYS A 468 26.96 38.14 -22.24
C LYS A 468 27.65 38.77 -21.04
N ASP A 469 27.93 37.97 -20.01
CA ASP A 469 28.63 38.44 -18.81
C ASP A 469 30.04 38.94 -19.16
N ILE A 470 30.80 38.20 -19.99
CA ILE A 470 32.13 38.63 -20.46
C ILE A 470 32.07 39.95 -21.23
N LYS A 471 31.04 40.16 -22.06
CA LYS A 471 30.86 41.43 -22.79
C LYS A 471 30.60 42.61 -21.85
N ASN A 472 29.93 42.38 -20.73
CA ASN A 472 29.55 43.41 -19.78
C ASN A 472 30.58 43.63 -18.66
N ARG A 473 31.65 42.83 -18.60
CA ARG A 473 32.71 42.99 -17.60
C ARG A 473 33.56 44.23 -17.86
N THR A 474 33.85 44.95 -16.79
CA THR A 474 34.73 46.10 -16.80
C THR A 474 36.12 45.70 -17.30
N ARG A 475 36.61 46.43 -18.30
CA ARG A 475 37.98 46.29 -18.79
C ARG A 475 38.82 47.37 -18.14
N PHE A 476 39.99 47.00 -17.64
CA PHE A 476 40.93 47.93 -17.03
C PHE A 476 42.34 47.67 -17.55
N LYS A 477 43.20 48.68 -17.43
CA LYS A 477 44.62 48.59 -17.75
C LYS A 477 45.44 48.53 -16.48
N VAL A 478 46.49 47.70 -16.48
CA VAL A 478 47.45 47.62 -15.39
C VAL A 478 48.70 48.38 -15.82
N ASN A 479 49.02 49.47 -15.12
CA ASN A 479 50.12 50.36 -15.50
C ASN A 479 51.39 50.16 -14.65
N ASN A 480 51.27 49.39 -13.56
CA ASN A 480 52.23 49.23 -12.49
C ASN A 480 52.92 47.86 -12.48
N ILE A 481 52.59 46.97 -13.43
CA ILE A 481 53.29 45.69 -13.65
C ILE A 481 53.87 45.74 -15.06
N GLU A 482 55.19 45.79 -15.16
CA GLU A 482 55.91 46.04 -16.42
C GLU A 482 55.54 45.03 -17.54
N GLN A 483 55.28 43.78 -17.17
CA GLN A 483 54.91 42.68 -18.09
C GLN A 483 53.47 42.80 -18.65
N LEU A 484 52.61 43.58 -17.98
CA LEU A 484 51.20 43.77 -18.30
C LEU A 484 50.87 45.22 -18.71
N LYS A 485 51.89 46.08 -18.75
CA LYS A 485 51.76 47.49 -19.10
C LYS A 485 51.05 47.64 -20.45
N ASP A 486 50.05 48.51 -20.48
CA ASP A 486 49.19 48.81 -21.63
C ASP A 486 48.28 47.68 -22.15
N LYS A 487 48.30 46.51 -21.51
CA LYS A 487 47.38 45.41 -21.86
C LYS A 487 46.02 45.63 -21.18
N TRP A 488 44.96 45.41 -21.96
CA TRP A 488 43.58 45.39 -21.44
C TRP A 488 43.30 44.07 -20.74
N ILE A 489 42.92 44.14 -19.48
CA ILE A 489 42.54 43.00 -18.65
C ILE A 489 41.04 43.10 -18.35
N ILE A 490 40.36 41.95 -18.39
CA ILE A 490 38.94 41.83 -18.08
C ILE A 490 38.81 41.47 -16.60
N GLN A 491 37.94 42.17 -15.86
CA GLN A 491 37.64 41.85 -14.47
C GLN A 491 37.20 40.38 -14.31
N PRO A 492 37.66 39.66 -13.25
CA PRO A 492 37.35 38.24 -13.04
C PRO A 492 35.86 37.88 -13.03
#